data_AF-A0A351C0L1-F1
#
_entry.id   AF-A0A351C0L1-F1
#
_cell.length_a   1.000
_cell.length_b   1.000
_cell.length_c   1.000
_cell.angle_alpha   90.00
_cell.angle_beta   90.00
_cell.angle_gamma   90.00
#
_symmetry.space_group_name_H-M   'P 1'
#
loop_
_entity.id
_entity.type
_entity.pdbx_description
1 polymer ?
#
loop_
_entity_poly.entity_id
_entity_poly.type
_entity_poly.pdbx_seq_one_letter_code
_entity_poly.pdbx_strand_id
1 'polypeptide(L)'
;MGKRIAKIPSWLWIIIFIAGIVLFIVGIQISIYGIATIEGIGTFIMLTAGILISGVFTSKNQPMKSNIVIALFISFYALMGASIDQSGNYIFNKPVEYLCCPGDSKLARNMIIRDPLPERRDFVQDFSCVDENLNRVEEINLLAVFGIRFGEYVLIGYLLLWIRRFRYKYFIEKKFQKQPGTDT
;
A
#
# COMPACT_ATOMS: atom_id res chain seq x y z
N MET A 1 1.55 18.98 40.78
CA MET A 1 0.48 19.89 40.28
C MET A 1 -0.46 19.10 39.38
N GLY A 2 -1.54 18.55 39.94
CA GLY A 2 -2.54 17.81 39.17
C GLY A 2 -3.42 18.77 38.38
N LYS A 3 -3.40 18.70 37.04
CA LYS A 3 -4.33 19.46 36.19
C LYS A 3 -5.75 19.01 36.53
N ARG A 4 -6.55 19.91 37.14
CA ARG A 4 -8.00 19.74 37.25
C ARG A 4 -8.56 19.77 35.83
N ILE A 5 -8.89 18.61 35.28
CA ILE A 5 -9.63 18.53 34.02
C ILE A 5 -11.00 19.13 34.31
N ALA A 6 -11.28 20.29 33.73
CA ALA A 6 -12.59 20.94 33.84
C ALA A 6 -13.66 19.95 33.35
N LYS A 7 -14.72 19.76 34.15
CA LYS A 7 -15.84 18.88 33.77
C LYS A 7 -16.51 19.47 32.52
N ILE A 8 -16.30 18.81 31.38
CA ILE A 8 -16.94 19.17 30.11
C ILE A 8 -18.45 18.93 30.26
N PRO A 9 -19.31 19.92 29.96
CA PRO A 9 -20.76 19.74 30.03
C PRO A 9 -21.24 18.70 29.00
N SER A 10 -22.28 17.94 29.35
CA SER A 10 -22.77 16.79 28.58
C SER A 10 -23.16 17.11 27.13
N TRP A 11 -23.68 18.30 26.86
CA TRP A 11 -24.03 18.73 25.50
C TRP A 11 -22.81 18.88 24.58
N LEU A 12 -21.65 19.27 25.14
CA LEU A 12 -20.42 19.41 24.36
C LEU A 12 -19.86 18.03 23.94
N TRP A 13 -20.04 17.01 24.77
CA TRP A 13 -19.69 15.62 24.41
C TRP A 13 -20.47 15.12 23.20
N ILE A 14 -21.75 15.47 23.08
CA ILE A 14 -22.58 15.12 21.93
C ILE A 14 -22.03 15.77 20.66
N ILE A 15 -21.65 17.05 20.71
CA ILE A 15 -21.05 17.75 19.58
C ILE A 15 -19.71 17.12 19.18
N ILE A 16 -18.84 16.83 20.15
CA ILE A 16 -17.55 16.16 19.90
C ILE A 16 -17.76 14.80 19.23
N PHE A 17 -18.76 14.04 19.69
CA PHE A 17 -19.09 12.73 19.12
C PHE A 17 -19.58 12.85 17.68
N ILE A 18 -20.53 13.73 17.39
CA ILE A 18 -21.04 13.98 16.04
C ILE A 18 -19.92 14.48 15.13
N ALA A 19 -19.12 15.44 15.58
CA ALA A 19 -17.96 15.94 14.83
C ALA A 19 -16.96 14.82 14.53
N GLY A 20 -16.73 13.91 15.49
CA GLY A 20 -15.90 12.72 15.30
C GLY A 20 -16.43 11.80 14.21
N ILE A 21 -17.75 11.54 14.18
CA ILE A 21 -18.38 10.73 13.13
C ILE A 21 -18.24 11.40 11.76
N VAL A 22 -18.55 12.69 11.66
CA VAL A 22 -18.43 13.45 10.40
C VAL A 22 -16.99 13.42 9.90
N LEU A 23 -16.02 13.68 10.78
CA LEU A 23 -14.60 13.67 10.44
C LEU A 23 -14.13 12.29 10.01
N PHE A 24 -14.65 11.21 10.62
CA PHE A 24 -14.37 9.85 10.21
C PHE A 24 -14.89 9.53 8.81
N ILE A 25 -16.14 9.89 8.52
CA ILE A 25 -16.76 9.68 7.20
C ILE A 25 -16.01 10.47 6.13
N VAL A 26 -15.77 11.76 6.36
CA VAL A 26 -15.02 12.63 5.44
C VAL A 26 -13.60 12.12 5.26
N GLY A 27 -12.95 11.66 6.33
CA GLY A 27 -11.61 11.07 6.28
C GLY A 27 -11.53 9.83 5.39
N ILE A 28 -12.51 8.93 5.46
CA ILE A 28 -12.59 7.76 4.57
C ILE A 28 -12.72 8.21 3.11
N GLN A 29 -13.60 9.16 2.82
CA GLN A 29 -13.83 9.65 1.45
C GLN A 29 -12.57 10.32 0.87
N ILE A 30 -11.90 11.18 1.64
CA ILE A 30 -10.64 11.81 1.25
C ILE A 30 -9.56 10.75 1.01
N SER A 31 -9.51 9.70 1.82
CA SER A 31 -8.53 8.62 1.66
C SER A 31 -8.74 7.85 0.36
N ILE A 32 -10.01 7.49 0.05
CA ILE A 32 -10.35 6.81 -1.20
C ILE A 32 -10.00 7.68 -2.40
N TYR A 33 -10.39 8.96 -2.37
CA TYR A 33 -10.09 9.91 -3.44
C TYR A 33 -8.58 10.11 -3.63
N GLY A 34 -7.83 10.26 -2.54
CA GLY A 34 -6.39 10.44 -2.56
C GLY A 34 -5.66 9.24 -3.17
N ILE A 35 -6.03 8.02 -2.79
CA ILE A 35 -5.46 6.78 -3.35
C ILE A 35 -5.75 6.66 -4.85
N ALA A 36 -6.95 7.04 -5.28
CA ALA A 36 -7.36 6.93 -6.68
C ALA A 36 -6.70 7.98 -7.59
N THR A 37 -6.45 9.19 -7.08
CA THR A 37 -5.99 10.33 -7.88
C THR A 37 -4.48 10.55 -7.84
N ILE A 38 -3.84 10.37 -6.69
CA ILE A 38 -2.44 10.73 -6.49
C ILE A 38 -1.58 9.48 -6.73
N GLU A 39 -0.65 9.60 -7.67
CA GLU A 39 0.31 8.55 -8.00
C GLU A 39 1.19 8.20 -6.79
N GLY A 40 1.30 6.90 -6.51
CA GLY A 40 2.22 6.37 -5.51
C GLY A 40 1.75 6.47 -4.06
N ILE A 41 0.58 7.04 -3.76
CA ILE A 41 0.02 6.98 -2.40
C ILE A 41 -0.24 5.53 -1.99
N GLY A 42 -0.86 4.74 -2.87
CA GLY A 42 -1.12 3.32 -2.64
C GLY A 42 0.18 2.57 -2.38
N THR A 43 1.17 2.72 -3.27
CA THR A 43 2.52 2.20 -3.09
C THR A 43 3.13 2.58 -1.74
N PHE A 44 3.09 3.86 -1.35
CA PHE A 44 3.69 4.35 -0.11
C PHE A 44 3.05 3.74 1.14
N ILE A 45 1.71 3.68 1.17
CA ILE A 45 0.96 3.04 2.25
C ILE A 45 1.35 1.56 2.35
N MET A 46 1.37 0.86 1.22
CA MET A 46 1.68 -0.56 1.18
C MET A 46 3.14 -0.86 1.55
N LEU A 47 4.10 -0.04 1.15
CA LEU A 47 5.50 -0.19 1.58
C LEU A 47 5.64 0.02 3.09
N THR A 48 5.00 1.05 3.65
CA THR A 48 5.02 1.33 5.08
C THR A 48 4.40 0.18 5.88
N ALA A 49 3.22 -0.30 5.46
CA ALA A 49 2.56 -1.45 6.07
C ALA A 49 3.43 -2.72 5.98
N GLY A 50 4.02 -2.99 4.82
CA GLY A 50 4.92 -4.13 4.61
C GLY A 50 6.14 -4.11 5.54
N ILE A 51 6.77 -2.94 5.74
CA ILE A 51 7.91 -2.77 6.65
C ILE A 51 7.51 -3.03 8.11
N LEU A 52 6.37 -2.50 8.54
CA LEU A 52 5.87 -2.70 9.91
C LEU A 52 5.55 -4.17 10.17
N ILE A 53 4.76 -4.78 9.28
CA ILE A 53 4.29 -6.15 9.44
C ILE A 53 5.44 -7.16 9.32
N SER A 54 6.36 -6.98 8.37
CA SER A 54 7.57 -7.83 8.27
C SER A 54 8.44 -7.78 9.54
N GLY A 55 8.39 -6.66 10.28
CA GLY A 55 9.02 -6.54 11.59
C GLY A 55 8.41 -7.40 12.68
N VAL A 56 7.10 -7.64 12.64
CA VAL A 56 6.41 -8.55 13.56
C VAL A 56 6.86 -9.99 13.28
N PHE A 57 6.88 -10.40 12.01
CA PHE A 57 7.24 -11.76 11.58
C PHE A 57 8.72 -12.14 11.76
N THR A 58 9.61 -11.17 11.97
CA THR A 58 11.05 -11.40 12.18
C THR A 58 11.48 -11.23 13.64
N SER A 59 10.54 -11.03 14.57
CA SER A 59 10.84 -10.87 15.98
C SER A 59 11.26 -12.20 16.64
N LYS A 60 12.29 -12.14 17.50
CA LYS A 60 12.95 -13.29 18.16
C LYS A 60 12.00 -14.19 18.95
N ASN A 61 10.88 -13.63 19.41
CA ASN A 61 9.94 -14.28 20.32
C ASN A 61 8.74 -14.93 19.60
N GLN A 62 8.69 -14.92 18.27
CA GLN A 62 7.58 -15.50 17.53
C GLN A 62 7.99 -16.79 16.79
N PRO A 63 7.37 -17.94 17.11
CA PRO A 63 7.65 -19.23 16.47
C PRO A 63 7.03 -19.37 15.07
N MET A 64 6.48 -18.31 14.47
CA MET A 64 5.91 -18.36 13.12
C MET A 64 7.01 -18.34 12.04
N LYS A 65 7.82 -19.41 12.02
CA LYS A 65 8.72 -19.78 10.92
C LYS A 65 8.05 -20.71 9.90
N SER A 66 6.77 -21.01 10.05
CA SER A 66 6.07 -21.85 9.09
C SER A 66 6.02 -21.14 7.75
N ASN A 67 6.63 -21.76 6.74
CA ASN A 67 6.64 -21.25 5.36
C ASN A 67 5.22 -20.96 4.85
N ILE A 68 4.22 -21.68 5.35
CA ILE A 68 2.81 -21.49 5.02
C ILE A 68 2.31 -20.11 5.47
N VAL A 69 2.65 -19.68 6.69
CA VAL A 69 2.22 -18.39 7.24
C VAL A 69 2.84 -17.23 6.44
N ILE A 70 4.11 -17.39 6.06
CA ILE A 70 4.82 -16.42 5.22
C ILE A 70 4.17 -16.34 3.84
N ALA A 71 3.86 -17.49 3.23
CA ALA A 71 3.19 -17.52 1.94
C ALA A 71 1.81 -16.83 2.01
N LEU A 72 1.00 -17.14 3.02
CA LEU A 72 -0.30 -16.49 3.24
C LEU A 72 -0.16 -14.97 3.42
N PHE A 73 0.83 -14.53 4.20
CA PHE A 73 1.12 -13.12 4.38
C PHE A 73 1.49 -12.45 3.05
N ILE A 74 2.39 -13.04 2.26
CA ILE A 74 2.83 -12.47 0.97
C ILE A 74 1.65 -12.45 -0.01
N SER A 75 0.86 -13.51 -0.11
CA SER A 75 -0.33 -13.56 -0.96
C SER A 75 -1.33 -12.48 -0.59
N PHE A 76 -1.63 -12.32 0.71
CA PHE A 76 -2.54 -11.28 1.18
C PHE A 76 -1.98 -9.88 0.93
N TYR A 77 -0.70 -9.65 1.24
CA TYR A 77 0.00 -8.40 0.99
C TYR A 77 -0.04 -8.02 -0.49
N ALA A 78 0.18 -8.98 -1.38
CA ALA A 78 0.20 -8.76 -2.82
C ALA A 78 -1.20 -8.51 -3.40
N LEU A 79 -2.22 -9.23 -2.94
CA LEU A 79 -3.61 -8.97 -3.32
C LEU A 79 -4.05 -7.57 -2.88
N MET A 80 -3.75 -7.19 -1.64
CA MET A 80 -4.06 -5.86 -1.12
C MET A 80 -3.28 -4.77 -1.85
N GLY A 81 -2.00 -5.01 -2.14
CA GLY A 81 -1.17 -4.10 -2.90
C GLY A 81 -1.72 -3.83 -4.28
N ALA A 82 -2.02 -4.90 -5.03
CA ALA A 82 -2.61 -4.78 -6.36
C ALA A 82 -3.99 -4.09 -6.33
N SER A 83 -4.79 -4.29 -5.27
CA SER A 83 -6.12 -3.70 -5.13
C SER A 83 -6.12 -2.24 -4.71
N ILE A 84 -5.16 -1.83 -3.87
CA ILE A 84 -5.04 -0.48 -3.33
C ILE A 84 -4.23 0.42 -4.27
N ASP A 85 -3.16 -0.10 -4.86
CA ASP A 85 -2.27 0.66 -5.76
C ASP A 85 -2.74 0.59 -7.22
N GLN A 86 -4.03 0.87 -7.44
CA GLN A 86 -4.61 0.85 -8.78
C GLN A 86 -3.96 1.90 -9.67
N SER A 87 -3.80 3.11 -9.13
CA SER A 87 -3.13 4.23 -9.79
C SER A 87 -1.66 3.94 -10.09
N GLY A 88 -0.99 3.25 -9.17
CA GLY A 88 0.43 3.01 -9.25
C GLY A 88 1.25 4.28 -9.13
N ASN A 89 2.54 4.16 -9.48
CA ASN A 89 3.41 5.30 -9.69
C ASN A 89 4.18 5.15 -11.00
N TYR A 90 4.90 6.19 -11.39
CA TYR A 90 5.74 6.19 -12.58
C TYR A 90 6.64 4.94 -12.71
N ILE A 91 7.27 4.51 -11.62
CA ILE A 91 8.23 3.38 -11.63
C ILE A 91 7.49 2.04 -11.78
N PHE A 92 6.45 1.79 -11.01
CA PHE A 92 5.67 0.55 -11.05
C PHE A 92 4.70 0.48 -12.24
N ASN A 93 4.53 1.58 -12.98
CA ASN A 93 3.85 1.56 -14.28
C ASN A 93 4.75 1.05 -15.41
N LYS A 94 6.09 1.08 -15.24
CA LYS A 94 7.02 0.65 -16.30
C LYS A 94 6.92 -0.84 -16.64
N PRO A 95 6.74 -1.77 -15.70
CA PRO A 95 6.52 -3.17 -16.07
C PRO A 95 5.26 -3.38 -16.92
N VAL A 96 4.19 -2.63 -16.64
CA VAL A 96 2.97 -2.66 -17.47
C VAL A 96 3.25 -2.10 -18.87
N GLU A 97 3.92 -0.95 -18.96
CA GLU A 97 4.33 -0.36 -20.24
C GLU A 97 5.18 -1.32 -21.06
N TYR A 98 6.21 -1.92 -20.46
CA TYR A 98 7.15 -2.80 -21.16
C TYR A 98 6.51 -4.13 -21.62
N LEU A 99 5.56 -4.67 -20.84
CA LEU A 99 4.96 -5.97 -21.14
C LEU A 99 3.70 -5.86 -22.00
N CYS A 100 3.00 -4.73 -21.97
CA CYS A 100 1.70 -4.57 -22.62
C CYS A 100 1.69 -3.55 -23.76
N CYS A 101 2.65 -2.61 -23.83
CA CYS A 101 2.66 -1.63 -24.91
C CYS A 101 3.58 -2.05 -26.06
N PRO A 102 3.08 -2.00 -27.32
CA PRO A 102 3.88 -2.36 -28.49
C PRO A 102 4.85 -1.25 -28.90
N GLY A 103 6.06 -1.63 -29.32
CA GLY A 103 7.05 -0.73 -29.90
C GLY A 103 7.44 0.43 -28.98
N ASP A 104 7.39 1.66 -29.51
CA ASP A 104 7.74 2.89 -28.80
C ASP A 104 6.52 3.58 -28.15
N SER A 105 5.38 2.90 -28.06
CA SER A 105 4.18 3.46 -27.41
C SER A 105 4.36 3.55 -25.89
N LYS A 106 3.73 4.56 -25.29
CA LYS A 106 3.83 4.84 -23.85
C LYS A 106 2.51 4.53 -23.15
N LEU A 107 2.60 4.11 -21.89
CA LEU A 107 1.42 3.90 -21.06
C LEU A 107 0.78 5.25 -20.73
N ALA A 108 -0.43 5.47 -21.22
CA ALA A 108 -1.31 6.53 -20.79
C ALA A 108 -2.36 5.95 -19.83
N ARG A 109 -2.59 6.68 -18.74
CA ARG A 109 -3.58 6.34 -17.73
C ARG A 109 -4.59 7.46 -17.62
N ASN A 110 -5.86 7.12 -17.77
CA ASN A 110 -6.96 8.07 -17.65
C ASN A 110 -7.92 7.61 -16.56
N MET A 111 -8.33 8.53 -15.69
CA MET A 111 -9.41 8.26 -14.75
C MET A 111 -10.74 8.56 -15.44
N ILE A 112 -11.59 7.55 -15.55
CA ILE A 112 -12.96 7.68 -16.04
C ILE A 112 -13.89 7.65 -14.83
N ILE A 113 -14.62 8.74 -14.62
CA ILE A 113 -15.69 8.81 -13.63
C ILE A 113 -16.96 8.31 -14.32
N ARG A 114 -17.55 7.24 -13.78
CA ARG A 114 -18.83 6.70 -14.27
C ARG A 114 -19.90 6.91 -13.21
N ASP A 115 -21.08 7.35 -13.65
CA ASP A 115 -22.25 7.55 -12.80
C ASP A 115 -23.34 6.52 -13.17
N PRO A 116 -23.18 5.23 -12.82
CA PRO A 116 -24.11 4.19 -13.23
C PRO A 116 -25.48 4.29 -12.54
N LEU A 117 -25.54 4.93 -11.37
CA LEU A 117 -26.76 5.14 -10.59
C LEU A 117 -26.74 6.55 -9.97
N PRO A 118 -27.91 7.15 -9.68
CA PRO A 118 -27.97 8.40 -8.91
C PRO A 118 -27.21 8.24 -7.59
N GLU A 119 -26.41 9.25 -7.23
CA GLU A 119 -25.57 9.29 -6.01
C GLU A 119 -24.41 8.29 -5.94
N ARG A 120 -24.21 7.46 -6.97
CA ARG A 120 -23.05 6.55 -7.06
C ARG A 120 -22.07 7.04 -8.11
N ARG A 121 -20.85 7.34 -7.67
CA ARG A 121 -19.71 7.68 -8.53
C ARG A 121 -18.67 6.57 -8.46
N ASP A 122 -18.47 5.88 -9.58
CA ASP A 122 -17.46 4.84 -9.71
C ASP A 122 -16.23 5.43 -10.42
N PHE A 123 -15.08 5.34 -9.76
CA PHE A 123 -13.79 5.74 -10.33
C PHE A 123 -13.16 4.52 -10.99
N VAL A 124 -13.07 4.52 -12.32
CA VAL A 124 -12.45 3.44 -13.09
C VAL A 124 -11.19 3.98 -13.73
N GLN A 125 -10.11 3.20 -13.67
CA GLN A 125 -8.88 3.54 -14.37
C GLN A 125 -8.85 2.83 -15.72
N ASP A 126 -8.62 3.62 -16.76
CA ASP A 126 -8.40 3.15 -18.12
C ASP A 126 -6.90 3.21 -18.41
N PHE A 127 -6.34 2.07 -18.79
CA PHE A 127 -4.95 1.91 -19.16
C PHE A 127 -4.87 1.69 -20.66
N SER A 128 -4.13 2.54 -21.36
CA SER A 128 -4.01 2.49 -22.80
C SER A 128 -2.59 2.81 -23.23
N CYS A 129 -2.17 2.29 -24.37
CA CYS A 129 -0.90 2.66 -24.98
C CYS A 129 -1.15 3.77 -25.99
N VAL A 130 -0.34 4.83 -25.92
CA VAL A 130 -0.43 5.99 -26.82
C VAL A 130 0.86 6.16 -27.61
N ASP A 131 0.74 6.63 -28.85
CA ASP A 131 1.88 6.99 -29.71
C ASP A 131 2.47 8.37 -29.32
N GLU A 132 3.49 8.82 -30.05
CA GLU A 132 4.09 10.16 -29.86
C GLU A 132 3.12 11.31 -30.10
N ASN A 133 2.05 11.08 -30.86
CA ASN A 133 0.99 12.04 -31.17
C ASN A 133 -0.19 11.96 -30.19
N LEU A 134 -0.06 11.19 -29.11
CA LEU A 134 -1.11 10.93 -28.11
C LEU A 134 -2.34 10.19 -28.66
N ASN A 135 -2.24 9.54 -29.81
CA ASN A 135 -3.30 8.69 -30.33
C ASN A 135 -3.30 7.35 -29.59
N ARG A 136 -4.49 6.87 -29.23
CA ARG A 136 -4.68 5.55 -28.60
C ARG A 136 -4.34 4.45 -29.61
N VAL A 137 -3.30 3.68 -29.32
CA VAL A 137 -2.84 2.54 -30.12
C VAL A 137 -3.53 1.26 -29.67
N GLU A 138 -3.58 1.03 -28.36
CA GLU A 138 -4.10 -0.21 -27.78
C GLU A 138 -4.74 0.04 -26.41
N GLU A 139 -5.79 -0.71 -26.08
CA GLU A 139 -6.40 -0.75 -24.75
C GLU A 139 -5.83 -1.93 -23.97
N ILE A 140 -5.32 -1.67 -22.77
CA ILE A 140 -4.73 -2.70 -21.92
C ILE A 140 -5.83 -3.31 -21.06
N ASN A 141 -5.91 -4.64 -21.08
CA ASN A 141 -6.81 -5.36 -20.21
C ASN A 141 -6.47 -5.11 -18.74
N LEU A 142 -7.44 -4.60 -17.98
CA LEU A 142 -7.32 -4.32 -16.55
C LEU A 142 -6.81 -5.55 -15.75
N LEU A 143 -7.22 -6.76 -16.13
CA LEU A 143 -6.77 -8.00 -15.49
C LEU A 143 -5.27 -8.24 -15.67
N ALA A 144 -4.72 -7.90 -16.84
CA ALA A 144 -3.29 -8.00 -17.09
C ALA A 144 -2.51 -7.02 -16.20
N VAL A 145 -3.02 -5.78 -16.05
CA VAL A 145 -2.46 -4.79 -15.12
C VAL A 145 -2.46 -5.36 -13.70
N PHE A 146 -3.61 -5.83 -13.21
CA PHE A 146 -3.71 -6.45 -11.87
C PHE A 146 -2.76 -7.62 -11.67
N GLY A 147 -2.59 -8.48 -12.69
CA GLY A 147 -1.66 -9.61 -12.65
C GLY A 147 -0.20 -9.17 -12.50
N ILE A 148 0.22 -8.17 -13.28
CA ILE A 148 1.57 -7.60 -13.19
C ILE A 148 1.77 -6.97 -11.80
N ARG A 149 0.82 -6.16 -11.32
CA ARG A 149 0.86 -5.53 -9.99
C ARG A 149 0.94 -6.55 -8.86
N PHE A 150 0.15 -7.60 -8.93
CA PHE A 150 0.24 -8.70 -7.97
C PHE A 150 1.65 -9.29 -7.94
N GLY A 151 2.24 -9.54 -9.11
CA GLY A 151 3.63 -10.01 -9.23
C GLY A 151 4.64 -9.05 -8.59
N GLU A 152 4.52 -7.74 -8.84
CA GLU A 152 5.38 -6.72 -8.23
C GLU A 152 5.32 -6.77 -6.71
N TYR A 153 4.12 -6.82 -6.13
CA TYR A 153 3.98 -6.85 -4.68
C TYR A 153 4.40 -8.18 -4.05
N VAL A 154 4.33 -9.29 -4.78
CA VAL A 154 4.96 -10.55 -4.34
C VAL A 154 6.47 -10.35 -4.22
N LEU A 155 7.11 -9.76 -5.23
CA LEU A 155 8.56 -9.49 -5.22
C LEU A 155 8.95 -8.52 -4.10
N ILE A 156 8.20 -7.43 -3.92
CA ILE A 156 8.40 -6.48 -2.83
C ILE A 156 8.24 -7.17 -1.47
N GLY A 157 7.21 -8.01 -1.29
CA GLY A 157 6.98 -8.73 -0.04
C GLY A 157 8.16 -9.61 0.34
N TYR A 158 8.68 -10.39 -0.61
CA TYR A 158 9.90 -11.18 -0.41
C TYR A 158 11.13 -10.32 -0.15
N LEU A 159 11.30 -9.22 -0.89
CA LEU A 159 12.41 -8.28 -0.71
C LEU A 159 12.40 -7.67 0.72
N LEU A 160 11.25 -7.24 1.21
CA LEU A 160 11.10 -6.67 2.55
C LEU A 160 11.47 -7.70 3.63
N LEU A 161 10.97 -8.94 3.51
CA LEU A 161 11.34 -10.03 4.41
C LEU A 161 12.84 -10.32 4.38
N TRP A 162 13.43 -10.34 3.18
CA TRP A 162 14.86 -10.56 3.00
C TRP A 162 15.70 -9.45 3.64
N ILE A 163 15.40 -8.18 3.36
CA ILE A 163 16.07 -7.00 3.98
C ILE A 163 15.95 -7.09 5.50
N ARG A 164 14.77 -7.43 6.02
CA ARG A 164 14.52 -7.50 7.46
C ARG A 164 15.31 -8.62 8.13
N ARG A 165 15.36 -9.81 7.52
CA ARG A 165 16.19 -10.95 7.96
C ARG A 165 17.67 -10.60 7.93
N PHE A 166 18.13 -9.96 6.85
CA PHE A 166 19.51 -9.52 6.72
C PHE A 166 19.88 -8.51 7.81
N ARG A 167 19.06 -7.47 8.01
CA ARG A 167 19.28 -6.46 9.07
C ARG A 167 19.31 -7.10 10.46
N TYR A 168 18.40 -8.03 10.74
CA TYR A 168 18.37 -8.75 12.01
C TYR A 168 19.67 -9.54 12.26
N LYS A 169 20.09 -10.36 11.29
CA LYS A 169 21.30 -11.19 11.37
C LYS A 169 22.57 -10.35 11.55
N TYR A 170 22.73 -9.27 10.78
CA TYR A 170 23.98 -8.50 10.79
C TYR A 170 24.08 -7.48 11.92
N PHE A 171 23.00 -6.78 12.27
CA PHE A 171 23.07 -5.70 13.26
C PHE A 171 22.70 -6.13 14.67
N ILE A 172 21.75 -7.06 14.82
CA ILE A 172 21.21 -7.40 16.14
C ILE A 172 22.01 -8.55 16.76
N GLU A 173 22.26 -9.65 16.04
CA GLU A 173 23.04 -10.77 16.58
C GLU A 173 24.47 -10.37 16.96
N LYS A 174 25.15 -9.58 16.12
CA LYS A 174 26.51 -9.09 16.43
C LYS A 174 26.56 -8.20 17.67
N LYS A 175 25.51 -7.43 17.96
CA LYS A 175 25.46 -6.55 19.14
C LYS A 175 25.29 -7.34 20.43
N PHE A 176 24.52 -8.43 20.40
CA PHE A 176 24.36 -9.33 21.55
C PHE A 176 25.57 -10.27 21.75
N GLN A 177 26.26 -10.67 20.68
CA GLN A 177 27.51 -11.45 20.80
C GLN A 177 28.70 -10.63 21.31
N LYS A 178 28.65 -9.29 21.29
CA LYS A 178 29.70 -8.41 21.80
C LYS A 178 29.55 -8.04 23.29
N GLN A 179 28.55 -8.57 23.98
CA GLN A 179 28.36 -8.44 25.43
C GLN A 179 28.50 -9.77 26.22
N PRO A 180 29.57 -10.57 26.08
CA PRO A 180 29.95 -11.53 27.10
C PRO A 180 31.08 -10.91 27.94
N GLY A 181 30.77 -10.38 29.13
CA GLY A 181 31.78 -10.01 30.12
C GLY A 181 31.77 -8.55 30.55
N THR A 182 30.79 -8.17 31.36
CA THR A 182 30.99 -7.24 32.47
C THR A 182 30.21 -7.78 33.67
N ASP A 183 30.65 -8.94 34.14
CA ASP A 183 30.40 -9.40 35.51
C ASP A 183 31.78 -9.44 36.20
N THR A 184 32.13 -8.32 36.86
CA THR A 184 32.92 -8.22 38.10
C THR A 184 32.79 -6.80 38.62
#